data_AF-A0A0P7W8Z9-F1
#
_entry.id   AF-A0A0P7W8Z9-F1
#
_cell.length_a   1.000
_cell.length_b   1.000
_cell.length_c   1.000
_cell.angle_alpha   90.00
_cell.angle_beta   90.00
_cell.angle_gamma   90.00
#
_symmetry.space_group_name_H-M   'P 1'
#
loop_
_entity.id
_entity.type
_entity.pdbx_description
1 polymer ?
#
loop_
_entity_poly.entity_id
_entity_poly.type
_entity_poly.pdbx_seq_one_letter_code
_entity_poly.pdbx_strand_id
1 'polypeptide(L)'
;MAARKPDAPAVTSFFSQYQNMLGMIPLMAPQAERFWQAQKDILGETETFSRHWFERRHTATRTALETAKDISANGSSDPAHAMKSVAEWQKQSMERIAEDTREWFDFCARCAGRFGRAELEAGEDSLEEIAKSAKPTKREKDDIPV
;
A
#
# COMPACT_ATOMS: atom_id res chain seq x y z
N MET A 1 15.55 13.53 54.96
CA MET A 1 14.34 13.57 54.11
C MET A 1 14.53 14.68 53.08
N ALA A 2 14.89 14.34 51.85
CA ALA A 2 15.07 15.33 50.78
C ALA A 2 13.70 15.69 50.19
N ALA A 3 13.39 16.98 50.16
CA ALA A 3 12.14 17.50 49.62
C ALA A 3 12.05 17.25 48.11
N ARG A 4 10.96 16.62 47.69
CA ARG A 4 10.59 16.41 46.28
C ARG A 4 10.30 17.78 45.67
N LYS A 5 11.03 18.15 44.60
CA LYS A 5 10.76 19.38 43.83
C LYS A 5 9.34 19.34 43.27
N PRO A 6 8.62 20.48 43.21
CA PRO A 6 7.24 20.51 42.75
C PRO A 6 7.19 20.22 41.24
N ASP A 7 6.39 19.23 40.86
CA ASP A 7 6.06 18.93 39.48
C ASP A 7 5.38 20.16 38.86
N ALA A 8 5.82 20.59 37.67
CA ALA A 8 5.22 21.73 36.98
C ALA A 8 3.70 21.53 36.84
N PRO A 9 2.86 22.58 37.02
CA PRO A 9 1.41 22.40 36.99
C PRO A 9 1.01 21.81 35.65
N ALA A 10 0.10 20.83 35.66
CA ALA A 10 -0.28 20.01 34.51
C ALA A 10 -0.61 20.82 33.24
N VAL A 11 -1.10 22.05 33.40
CA VAL A 11 -1.36 23.02 32.31
C VAL A 11 -0.07 23.40 31.55
N THR A 12 1.05 23.59 32.25
CA THR A 12 2.36 23.91 31.67
C THR A 12 2.94 22.71 30.91
N SER A 13 2.73 21.50 31.46
CA SER A 13 3.13 20.24 30.81
C SER A 13 2.34 20.01 29.52
N PHE A 14 1.04 20.28 29.55
CA PHE A 14 0.18 20.22 28.37
C PHE A 14 0.59 21.25 27.30
N PHE A 15 0.92 22.48 27.73
CA PHE A 15 1.32 23.54 26.82
C PHE A 15 2.67 23.27 26.14
N SER A 16 3.65 22.73 26.87
CA SER A 16 4.95 22.35 26.31
C SER A 16 4.83 21.12 25.39
N GLN A 17 3.99 20.15 25.74
CA GLN A 17 3.66 19.02 24.87
C GLN A 17 2.99 19.48 23.57
N TYR A 18 2.07 20.44 23.65
CA TYR A 18 1.41 21.02 22.49
C TYR A 18 2.37 21.83 21.61
N GLN A 19 3.25 22.65 22.20
CA GLN A 19 4.30 23.37 21.45
C GLN A 19 5.29 22.42 20.78
N ASN A 20 5.69 21.34 21.46
CA ASN A 20 6.54 20.31 20.88
C ASN A 20 5.84 19.59 19.72
N MET A 21 4.54 19.30 19.85
CA MET A 21 3.76 18.70 18.76
C MET A 21 3.65 19.64 17.56
N LEU A 22 3.37 20.93 17.79
CA LEU A 22 3.33 21.94 16.74
C LEU A 22 4.70 22.12 16.05
N GLY A 23 5.80 22.05 16.81
CA GLY A 23 7.16 22.10 16.28
C GLY A 23 7.54 20.90 15.42
N MET A 24 6.85 19.76 15.58
CA MET A 24 7.00 18.56 14.75
C MET A 24 6.16 18.60 13.47
N ILE A 25 5.16 19.49 13.36
CA ILE A 25 4.27 19.56 12.18
C ILE A 25 5.05 19.75 10.86
N PRO A 26 6.04 20.67 10.76
CA PRO A 26 6.80 20.84 9.52
C PRO A 26 7.61 19.60 9.13
N LEU A 27 8.04 18.80 10.11
CA LEU A 27 8.77 17.55 9.89
C LEU A 27 7.84 16.41 9.46
N MET A 28 6.61 16.39 9.99
CA MET A 28 5.62 15.32 9.74
C MET A 28 4.75 15.58 8.51
N ALA A 29 4.60 16.84 8.07
CA ALA A 29 3.70 17.21 6.97
C ALA A 29 4.14 16.63 5.60
N PRO A 30 5.41 16.69 5.19
CA PRO A 30 5.86 16.05 3.94
C PRO A 30 5.69 14.52 3.99
N GLN A 31 6.02 13.90 5.13
CA GLN A 31 5.82 12.46 5.34
C GLN A 31 4.33 12.08 5.21
N ALA A 32 3.43 12.89 5.76
CA ALA A 32 1.98 12.66 5.67
C ALA A 32 1.49 12.79 4.23
N GLU A 33 1.94 13.80 3.48
CA GLU A 33 1.57 13.98 2.07
C GLU A 33 2.02 12.79 1.22
N ARG A 34 3.27 12.35 1.37
CA ARG A 34 3.81 11.16 0.68
C ARG A 34 3.02 9.90 1.03
N PHE A 35 2.70 9.71 2.31
CA PHE A 35 1.88 8.60 2.77
C PHE A 35 0.50 8.58 2.12
N TRP A 36 -0.20 9.72 2.10
CA TRP A 36 -1.53 9.82 1.49
C TRP A 36 -1.49 9.64 -0.03
N GLN A 37 -0.43 10.12 -0.69
CA GLN A 37 -0.24 9.88 -2.12
C GLN A 37 0.01 8.39 -2.41
N ALA A 38 0.82 7.71 -1.60
CA ALA A 38 1.04 6.27 -1.72
C ALA A 38 -0.25 5.46 -1.50
N GLN A 39 -1.05 5.83 -0.49
CA GLN A 39 -2.37 5.24 -0.24
C GLN A 39 -3.29 5.42 -1.45
N LYS A 40 -3.36 6.63 -2.02
CA LYS A 40 -4.16 6.91 -3.22
C LYS A 40 -3.75 6.03 -4.40
N ASP A 41 -2.45 5.89 -4.63
CA ASP A 41 -1.95 5.07 -5.73
C ASP A 41 -2.25 3.58 -5.52
N ILE A 42 -2.09 3.06 -4.30
CA ILE A 42 -2.43 1.68 -3.93
C ILE A 42 -3.93 1.42 -4.14
N LEU A 43 -4.79 2.38 -3.79
CA LEU A 43 -6.23 2.28 -4.03
C LEU A 43 -6.53 2.19 -5.53
N GLY A 44 -5.85 2.98 -6.36
CA GLY A 44 -5.99 2.92 -7.83
C GLY A 44 -5.54 1.59 -8.43
N GLU A 45 -4.43 1.02 -7.92
CA GLU A 45 -3.99 -0.34 -8.29
C GLU A 45 -5.01 -1.39 -7.87
N THR A 46 -5.59 -1.25 -6.68
CA THR A 46 -6.59 -2.18 -6.14
C THR A 46 -7.87 -2.14 -6.96
N GLU A 47 -8.33 -0.95 -7.34
CA GLU A 47 -9.50 -0.77 -8.20
C GLU A 47 -9.29 -1.43 -9.58
N THR A 48 -8.10 -1.22 -10.17
CA THR A 48 -7.75 -1.80 -11.46
C THR A 48 -7.70 -3.32 -11.41
N PHE A 49 -7.00 -3.88 -10.42
CA PHE A 49 -6.95 -5.33 -10.18
C PHE A 49 -8.37 -5.91 -9.98
N SER A 50 -9.18 -5.28 -9.13
CA SER A 50 -10.52 -5.77 -8.81
C SER A 50 -11.41 -5.81 -10.06
N ARG A 51 -11.35 -4.77 -10.90
CA ARG A 51 -12.12 -4.70 -12.15
C ARG A 51 -11.78 -5.88 -13.08
N HIS A 52 -10.50 -6.11 -13.36
CA HIS A 52 -10.08 -7.21 -14.23
C HIS A 52 -10.43 -8.58 -13.63
N TRP A 53 -10.26 -8.75 -12.32
CA TRP A 53 -10.66 -9.95 -11.61
C TRP A 53 -12.16 -10.24 -11.79
N PHE A 54 -13.02 -9.23 -11.60
CA PHE A 54 -14.46 -9.38 -11.78
C PHE A 54 -14.83 -9.75 -13.21
N GLU A 55 -14.22 -9.12 -14.22
CA GLU A 55 -14.44 -9.44 -15.63
C GLU A 55 -14.11 -10.91 -15.95
N ARG A 56 -12.97 -11.41 -15.46
CA ARG A 56 -12.60 -12.82 -15.63
C ARG A 56 -13.51 -13.77 -14.87
N ARG A 57 -13.96 -13.40 -13.67
CA ARG A 57 -14.93 -14.20 -12.91
C ARG A 57 -16.28 -14.29 -13.61
N HIS A 58 -16.79 -13.19 -14.14
CA HIS A 58 -18.02 -13.20 -14.95
C HIS A 58 -17.89 -14.09 -16.18
N THR A 59 -16.75 -14.04 -16.87
CA THR A 59 -16.47 -14.89 -18.03
C THR A 59 -16.42 -16.37 -17.64
N ALA A 60 -15.73 -16.71 -16.53
CA ALA A 60 -15.66 -18.07 -16.02
C ALA A 60 -17.05 -18.62 -15.65
N THR A 61 -17.89 -17.84 -14.96
CA THR A 61 -19.25 -18.25 -14.61
C THR A 61 -20.12 -18.44 -15.84
N ARG A 62 -20.03 -17.54 -16.82
CA ARG A 62 -20.82 -17.64 -18.06
C ARG A 62 -20.49 -18.90 -18.83
N THR A 63 -19.20 -19.15 -19.07
CA THR A 63 -18.73 -20.33 -19.81
C THR A 63 -19.05 -21.64 -19.07
N ALA A 64 -19.02 -21.64 -17.73
CA ALA A 64 -19.48 -22.79 -16.94
C ALA A 64 -20.98 -23.07 -17.15
N LEU A 65 -21.82 -22.03 -17.14
CA LEU A 65 -23.26 -22.15 -17.39
C LEU A 65 -23.57 -22.62 -18.82
N GLU A 66 -22.85 -22.10 -19.81
CA GLU A 66 -22.97 -22.52 -21.21
C GLU A 66 -22.61 -23.99 -21.37
N THR A 67 -21.50 -24.42 -20.77
CA THR A 67 -21.05 -25.83 -20.77
C THR A 67 -22.08 -26.74 -20.11
N ALA A 68 -22.63 -26.33 -18.96
CA ALA A 68 -23.66 -27.11 -18.27
C ALA A 68 -24.94 -27.26 -19.10
N LYS A 69 -25.37 -26.19 -19.79
CA LYS A 69 -26.53 -26.24 -20.70
C LYS A 69 -26.28 -27.15 -21.89
N ASP A 70 -25.10 -27.08 -22.49
CA ASP A 70 -24.69 -27.94 -23.60
C ASP A 70 -24.71 -29.43 -23.21
N ILE A 71 -24.10 -29.76 -22.07
CA ILE A 71 -24.11 -31.12 -21.53
C ILE A 71 -25.54 -31.59 -21.24
N SER A 72 -26.39 -30.72 -20.69
CA SER A 72 -27.78 -31.07 -20.42
C SER A 72 -28.60 -31.30 -21.70
N ALA A 73 -28.29 -30.61 -22.80
CA ALA A 73 -29.01 -30.73 -24.06
C ALA A 73 -28.55 -31.94 -24.88
N ASN A 74 -27.24 -32.21 -24.90
CA ASN A 74 -26.62 -33.14 -25.84
C ASN A 74 -26.00 -34.38 -25.17
N GLY A 75 -25.74 -34.33 -23.87
CA GLY A 75 -24.91 -35.32 -23.17
C GLY A 75 -25.54 -36.68 -22.94
N SER A 76 -26.87 -36.77 -22.91
CA SER A 76 -27.58 -38.06 -22.81
C SER A 76 -27.55 -38.84 -24.12
N SER A 77 -27.50 -38.15 -25.26
CA SER A 77 -27.37 -38.74 -26.59
C SER A 77 -25.91 -38.94 -27.03
N ASP A 78 -24.98 -38.13 -26.50
CA ASP A 78 -23.55 -38.23 -26.80
C ASP A 78 -22.68 -38.00 -25.54
N PRO A 79 -22.37 -39.07 -24.80
CA PRO A 79 -21.51 -38.99 -23.62
C PRO A 79 -20.07 -38.52 -23.93
N ALA A 80 -19.55 -38.83 -25.13
CA ALA A 80 -18.20 -38.42 -25.52
C ALA A 80 -18.14 -36.91 -25.75
N HIS A 81 -19.19 -36.33 -26.32
CA HIS A 81 -19.36 -34.89 -26.43
C HIS A 81 -19.38 -34.22 -25.05
N ALA A 82 -20.18 -34.73 -24.11
CA ALA A 82 -20.24 -34.18 -22.75
C ALA A 82 -18.86 -34.17 -22.07
N MET A 83 -18.10 -35.26 -22.17
CA MET A 83 -16.74 -35.32 -21.63
C MET A 83 -15.80 -34.30 -22.29
N LYS A 84 -15.91 -34.11 -23.60
CA LYS A 84 -15.13 -33.11 -24.33
C LYS A 84 -15.47 -31.69 -23.89
N SER A 85 -16.75 -31.36 -23.73
CA SER A 85 -17.21 -30.05 -23.27
C SER A 85 -16.69 -29.74 -21.86
N VAL A 86 -16.69 -30.73 -20.94
CA VAL A 86 -16.07 -30.57 -19.60
C VAL A 86 -14.57 -30.34 -19.69
N ALA A 87 -13.85 -31.13 -20.49
CA ALA A 87 -12.40 -31.02 -20.62
C ALA A 87 -11.97 -29.65 -21.19
N GLU A 88 -12.68 -29.16 -22.20
CA GLU A 88 -12.43 -27.84 -22.78
C GLU A 88 -12.70 -26.72 -21.77
N TRP A 89 -13.82 -26.80 -21.04
CA TRP A 89 -14.12 -25.85 -19.98
C TRP A 89 -13.06 -25.86 -18.86
N GLN A 90 -12.58 -27.03 -18.45
CA GLN A 90 -11.52 -27.17 -17.45
C GLN A 90 -10.22 -26.51 -17.92
N LYS A 91 -9.81 -26.77 -19.17
CA LYS A 91 -8.60 -26.17 -19.75
C LYS A 91 -8.67 -24.64 -19.72
N GLN A 92 -9.75 -24.06 -20.22
CA GLN A 92 -9.94 -22.60 -20.21
C GLN A 92 -10.00 -22.04 -18.78
N SER A 93 -10.52 -22.81 -17.84
CA SER A 93 -10.57 -22.41 -16.44
C SER A 93 -9.18 -22.34 -15.80
N MET A 94 -8.29 -23.28 -16.15
CA MET A 94 -6.90 -23.24 -15.72
C MET A 94 -6.14 -22.04 -16.29
N GLU A 95 -6.37 -21.68 -17.55
CA GLU A 95 -5.78 -20.49 -18.17
C GLU A 95 -6.18 -19.21 -17.42
N ARG A 96 -7.47 -19.07 -17.07
CA ARG A 96 -7.98 -17.93 -16.28
C ARG A 96 -7.39 -17.88 -14.87
N ILE A 97 -7.22 -19.02 -14.20
CA ILE A 97 -6.58 -19.11 -12.87
C ILE A 97 -5.10 -18.71 -12.93
N ALA A 98 -4.39 -19.11 -13.99
CA ALA A 98 -3.00 -18.72 -14.18
C ALA A 98 -2.88 -17.20 -14.38
N GLU A 99 -3.76 -16.61 -15.18
CA GLU A 99 -3.83 -15.16 -15.40
C GLU A 99 -4.15 -14.40 -14.11
N ASP A 100 -5.13 -14.87 -13.35
CA ASP A 100 -5.46 -14.35 -12.01
C ASP A 100 -4.26 -14.33 -11.07
N THR A 101 -3.54 -15.46 -11.02
CA THR A 101 -2.38 -15.61 -10.15
C THR A 101 -1.28 -14.63 -10.55
N ARG A 102 -1.02 -14.52 -11.85
CA ARG A 102 -0.05 -13.57 -12.38
C ARG A 102 -0.41 -12.14 -12.03
N GLU A 103 -1.65 -11.73 -12.29
CA GLU A 103 -2.07 -10.35 -12.03
C GLU A 103 -2.09 -10.04 -10.53
N TRP A 104 -2.43 -11.02 -9.67
CA TRP A 104 -2.31 -10.87 -8.22
C TRP A 104 -0.87 -10.61 -7.77
N PHE A 105 0.10 -11.36 -8.31
CA PHE A 105 1.52 -11.11 -8.02
C PHE A 105 1.97 -9.75 -8.54
N ASP A 106 1.57 -9.36 -9.74
CA ASP A 106 1.89 -8.06 -10.33
C ASP A 106 1.29 -6.91 -9.48
N PHE A 107 0.04 -7.06 -9.01
CA PHE A 107 -0.61 -6.12 -8.09
C PHE A 107 0.17 -6.00 -6.78
N CYS A 108 0.49 -7.12 -6.13
CA CYS A 108 1.27 -7.13 -4.90
C CYS A 108 2.64 -6.44 -5.08
N ALA A 109 3.34 -6.72 -6.19
CA ALA A 109 4.62 -6.12 -6.50
C ALA A 109 4.52 -4.60 -6.73
N ARG A 110 3.48 -4.13 -7.45
CA ARG A 110 3.23 -2.70 -7.65
C ARG A 110 2.91 -1.98 -6.34
N CYS A 111 2.07 -2.57 -5.48
CA CYS A 111 1.76 -2.02 -4.16
C CYS A 111 2.99 -1.94 -3.27
N ALA A 112 3.78 -3.01 -3.19
CA ALA A 112 5.03 -3.02 -2.43
C ALA A 112 6.03 -1.98 -2.96
N GLY A 113 6.16 -1.86 -4.28
CA GLY A 113 7.03 -0.86 -4.91
C GLY A 113 6.60 0.59 -4.63
N ARG A 114 5.29 0.87 -4.64
CA ARG A 114 4.75 2.19 -4.29
C ARG A 114 4.97 2.53 -2.82
N PHE A 115 4.78 1.56 -1.92
CA PHE A 115 5.05 1.74 -0.50
C PHE A 115 6.53 2.00 -0.23
N GLY A 116 7.43 1.18 -0.78
CA GLY A 116 8.87 1.34 -0.61
C GLY A 116 9.41 2.64 -1.18
N ARG A 117 8.89 3.12 -2.32
CA ARG A 117 9.23 4.44 -2.86
C ARG A 117 8.79 5.57 -1.94
N ALA A 118 7.57 5.50 -1.40
CA ALA A 118 7.06 6.52 -0.50
C ALA A 118 7.89 6.62 0.79
N GLU A 119 8.36 5.50 1.34
CA GLU A 119 9.26 5.50 2.49
C GLU A 119 10.64 6.10 2.16
N LEU A 120 11.19 5.76 1.00
CA LEU A 120 12.50 6.25 0.56
C LEU A 120 12.46 7.77 0.30
N GLU A 121 11.46 8.25 -0.43
CA GLU A 121 11.23 9.68 -0.68
C GLU A 121 10.97 10.45 0.63
N ALA A 122 10.20 9.89 1.56
CA ALA A 122 9.98 10.52 2.87
C ALA A 122 11.28 10.60 3.70
N GLY A 123 12.16 9.60 3.59
CA GLY A 123 13.48 9.60 4.22
C GLY A 123 14.40 10.68 3.64
N GLU A 124 14.42 10.84 2.32
CA GLU A 124 15.16 11.89 1.62
C GLU A 124 14.67 13.28 2.02
N ASP A 125 13.35 13.53 1.96
CA ASP A 125 12.73 14.80 2.34
C ASP A 125 13.05 15.16 3.81
N SER A 126 13.03 14.17 4.72
CA SER A 126 13.37 14.37 6.15
C SER A 126 14.84 14.73 6.36
N LEU A 127 15.76 14.07 5.64
CA LEU A 127 17.19 14.38 5.70
C LEU A 127 17.50 15.78 5.16
N GLU A 128 16.81 16.19 4.10
CA GLU A 128 16.96 17.53 3.52
C GLU A 128 16.51 18.63 4.49
N GLU A 129 15.38 18.44 5.18
CA GLU A 129 14.89 19.40 6.19
C GLU A 129 15.80 19.48 7.42
N ILE A 130 16.39 18.36 7.85
CA ILE A 130 17.42 18.36 8.90
C ILE A 130 18.66 19.15 8.43
N ALA A 131 19.10 18.94 7.18
CA ALA A 131 20.24 19.66 6.62
C ALA A 131 19.97 21.18 6.51
N LYS A 132 18.76 21.59 6.13
CA LYS A 132 18.35 23.01 6.09
C LYS A 132 18.26 23.64 7.48
N SER A 133 17.85 22.87 8.49
CA SER A 133 17.72 23.33 9.88
C SER A 133 19.05 23.35 10.65
N ALA A 134 20.07 22.65 10.15
CA ALA A 134 21.42 22.69 10.70
C ALA A 134 22.08 24.05 10.43
N LYS A 135 21.98 25.00 11.37
CA LYS A 135 22.74 26.26 11.31
C LYS A 135 24.25 25.96 11.26
N PRO A 136 25.05 26.67 10.44
CA PRO A 136 26.49 26.58 10.52
C PRO A 136 26.94 27.09 11.89
N THR A 137 27.47 26.21 12.73
CA THR A 137 28.12 26.58 13.97
C THR A 137 29.32 27.44 13.60
N LYS A 138 29.21 28.76 13.77
CA LYS A 138 30.38 29.64 13.72
C LYS A 138 31.36 29.10 14.77
N ARG A 139 32.55 28.67 14.32
CA ARG A 139 33.70 28.47 15.22
C ARG A 139 33.99 29.81 15.85
N GLU A 140 33.64 29.96 17.13
CA GLU A 140 34.12 31.07 17.95
C GLU A 140 35.62 30.81 18.17
N LYS A 141 36.42 31.61 17.46
CA LYS A 141 37.86 31.74 17.72
C LYS A 141 38.01 32.70 18.89
N ASP A 142 38.96 32.36 19.74
CA ASP A 142 39.55 33.15 20.82
C ASP A 142 38.80 33.16 22.15
N ASP A 143 39.32 32.37 23.10
CA ASP A 143 39.75 32.89 24.39
C ASP A 143 40.77 31.92 25.01
N ILE A 144 42.05 32.20 24.76
CA ILE A 144 43.16 31.72 25.60
C ILE A 144 43.52 32.91 26.51
N PRO A 145 43.25 32.87 27.83
CA PRO A 145 43.89 33.77 28.75
C PRO A 145 45.23 33.16 29.21
N VAL A 146 46.28 33.98 29.11
CA VAL A 146 47.61 33.80 29.71
C VAL A 146 47.53 33.87 31.23
#